data_AF-A0A2M6U4T4-F1
#
_entry.id   AF-A0A2M6U4T4-F1
#
_cell.length_a   1.000
_cell.length_b   1.000
_cell.length_c   1.000
_cell.angle_alpha   90.00
_cell.angle_beta   90.00
_cell.angle_gamma   90.00
#
_symmetry.space_group_name_H-M   'P 1'
#
loop_
_entity.id
_entity.type
_entity.pdbx_description
1 polymer ?
#
loop_
_entity_poly.entity_id
_entity_poly.type
_entity_poly.pdbx_seq_one_letter_code
_entity_poly.pdbx_strand_id
1 'polypeptide(L)'
;MITSQEERVLKTHLVEMFGHISSMRREFAALQGNSKGSFATMTDTLDAIVENTEAAGNAILESMEAIGASVAKLQGVDEPTVAAVCGEIVDSTNNVFEACAFQDLTGQRITRVVKSLQFIEDHINRLVRMWGKEELARLAAELAVPSAPNLMEGPKRPGVAISQDDIDKLFA
;
A
#
# COMPACT_ATOMS: atom_id res chain seq x y z
N MET A 1 -29.14 21.94 18.08
CA MET A 1 -28.29 22.65 17.10
C MET A 1 -26.86 22.45 17.53
N ILE A 2 -25.98 22.10 16.60
CA ILE A 2 -24.54 22.01 16.84
C ILE A 2 -24.02 23.45 17.04
N THR A 3 -23.12 23.69 17.99
CA THR A 3 -22.53 25.01 18.19
C THR A 3 -21.58 25.38 17.05
N SER A 4 -21.36 26.67 16.78
CA SER A 4 -20.42 27.11 15.74
C SER A 4 -18.98 26.63 15.96
N GLN A 5 -18.61 26.39 17.23
CA GLN A 5 -17.31 25.83 17.58
C GLN A 5 -17.22 24.34 17.23
N GLU A 6 -18.24 23.55 17.56
CA GLU A 6 -18.32 22.12 17.21
C GLU A 6 -18.37 21.91 15.69
N GLU A 7 -19.09 22.78 14.96
CA GLU A 7 -19.12 22.75 13.49
C GLU A 7 -17.71 22.98 12.90
N ARG A 8 -16.96 23.94 13.43
CA ARG A 8 -15.58 24.21 12.98
C ARG A 8 -14.67 23.01 13.22
N VAL A 9 -14.75 22.37 14.39
CA VAL A 9 -13.96 21.18 14.73
C VAL A 9 -14.25 20.03 13.77
N LEU A 10 -15.53 19.76 13.49
CA LEU A 10 -15.95 18.73 12.54
C LEU A 10 -15.42 18.97 11.12
N LYS A 11 -15.47 20.22 10.64
CA LYS A 11 -14.91 20.58 9.34
C LYS A 11 -13.40 20.41 9.29
N THR A 12 -12.68 20.76 10.36
CA THR A 12 -11.23 20.54 10.48
C THR A 12 -10.89 19.06 10.36
N HIS A 13 -11.55 18.19 11.14
CA HIS A 13 -11.33 16.75 11.05
C HIS A 13 -11.66 16.18 9.67
N LEU A 14 -12.70 16.68 9.02
CA LEU A 14 -13.03 16.27 7.65
C LEU A 14 -11.92 16.62 6.66
N VAL A 15 -11.32 17.81 6.77
CA VAL A 15 -10.19 18.22 5.94
C VAL A 15 -8.97 17.33 6.18
N GLU A 16 -8.65 17.04 7.44
CA GLU A 16 -7.55 16.13 7.82
C GLU A 16 -7.76 14.74 7.22
N MET A 17 -8.94 14.14 7.43
CA MET A 17 -9.28 12.82 6.90
C MET A 17 -9.23 12.77 5.37
N PHE A 18 -9.74 13.81 4.69
CA PHE A 18 -9.66 13.92 3.24
C PHE A 18 -8.20 14.01 2.75
N GLY A 19 -7.36 14.74 3.47
CA GLY A 19 -5.91 14.82 3.23
C GLY A 19 -5.24 13.45 3.34
N HIS A 20 -5.54 12.69 4.40
CA HIS A 20 -5.00 11.34 4.61
C HIS A 20 -5.42 10.37 3.50
N ILE A 21 -6.70 10.35 3.11
CA ILE A 21 -7.19 9.53 1.99
C ILE A 21 -6.47 9.91 0.69
N SER A 22 -6.27 11.20 0.45
CA SER A 22 -5.56 11.68 -0.74
C SER A 22 -4.08 11.27 -0.75
N SER A 23 -3.42 11.19 0.41
CA SER A 23 -2.06 10.64 0.51
C SER A 23 -2.04 9.15 0.22
N MET A 24 -2.95 8.41 0.86
CA MET A 24 -3.05 6.96 0.70
C MET A 24 -3.31 6.56 -0.75
N ARG A 25 -4.14 7.32 -1.49
CA ARG A 25 -4.33 7.17 -2.94
C ARG A 25 -3.03 7.26 -3.73
N ARG A 26 -2.18 8.24 -3.42
CA ARG A 26 -0.89 8.43 -4.11
C ARG A 26 0.07 7.28 -3.81
N GLU A 27 0.10 6.84 -2.56
CA GLU A 27 0.93 5.71 -2.13
C GLU A 27 0.50 4.41 -2.81
N PHE A 28 -0.79 4.11 -2.88
CA PHE A 28 -1.28 2.93 -3.59
C PHE A 28 -1.03 3.00 -5.10
N ALA A 29 -1.20 4.17 -5.71
CA ALA A 29 -0.89 4.35 -7.12
C ALA A 29 0.59 4.09 -7.42
N ALA A 30 1.50 4.45 -6.50
CA ALA A 30 2.92 4.14 -6.64
C ALA A 30 3.21 2.62 -6.53
N LEU A 31 2.45 1.89 -5.71
CA LEU A 31 2.61 0.44 -5.52
C LEU A 31 2.12 -0.39 -6.71
N GLN A 32 1.22 0.14 -7.54
CA GLN A 32 0.78 -0.54 -8.77
C GLN A 32 1.87 -0.68 -9.84
N GLY A 33 2.98 0.05 -9.72
CA GLY A 33 3.99 0.12 -10.77
C GLY A 33 3.49 0.96 -11.97
N ASN A 34 4.33 1.11 -13.00
CA ASN A 34 4.12 2.05 -14.11
C ASN A 34 3.04 1.59 -15.12
N SER A 35 1.88 1.16 -14.65
CA SER A 35 0.70 0.93 -15.48
C SER A 35 0.17 2.29 -15.96
N LYS A 36 0.34 2.53 -17.25
CA LYS A 36 0.01 3.79 -17.90
C LYS A 36 -1.45 4.18 -17.64
N GLY A 37 -1.62 5.32 -16.98
CA GLY A 37 -2.68 6.27 -17.28
C GLY A 37 -4.09 5.81 -16.91
N SER A 38 -4.43 5.93 -15.64
CA SER A 38 -5.69 6.56 -15.23
C SER A 38 -5.52 6.99 -13.78
N PHE A 39 -6.10 8.11 -13.39
CA PHE A 39 -6.46 8.31 -11.98
C PHE A 39 -7.60 7.32 -11.69
N ALA A 40 -7.25 6.04 -11.62
CA ALA A 40 -8.12 5.01 -11.14
C ALA A 40 -8.50 5.41 -9.71
N THR A 41 -9.76 5.23 -9.34
CA THR A 41 -10.18 5.50 -7.98
C THR A 41 -9.35 4.64 -7.02
N MET A 42 -9.22 5.04 -5.77
CA MET A 42 -8.51 4.25 -4.75
C MET A 42 -8.99 2.78 -4.72
N THR A 43 -10.27 2.59 -5.03
CA THR A 43 -10.96 1.32 -5.20
C THR A 43 -10.32 0.50 -6.31
N ASP A 44 -10.28 1.03 -7.53
CA ASP A 44 -9.65 0.37 -8.68
C ASP A 44 -8.17 0.05 -8.40
N THR A 45 -7.50 0.93 -7.65
CA THR A 45 -6.10 0.73 -7.32
C THR A 45 -5.89 -0.49 -6.42
N LEU A 46 -6.69 -0.58 -5.37
CA LEU A 46 -6.62 -1.64 -4.37
C LEU A 46 -7.12 -2.99 -4.90
N ASP A 47 -8.18 -2.99 -5.71
CA ASP A 47 -8.71 -4.22 -6.32
C ASP A 47 -7.68 -4.84 -7.27
N ALA A 48 -6.99 -4.02 -8.09
CA ALA A 48 -5.94 -4.54 -8.97
C ALA A 48 -4.69 -5.04 -8.20
N ILE A 49 -4.41 -4.52 -6.98
CA ILE A 49 -3.35 -5.09 -6.13
C ILE A 49 -3.74 -6.49 -5.66
N VAL A 50 -5.00 -6.68 -5.22
CA VAL A 50 -5.51 -8.00 -4.83
C VAL A 50 -5.46 -8.95 -6.03
N GLU A 51 -5.98 -8.53 -7.18
CA GLU A 51 -5.99 -9.35 -8.40
C GLU A 51 -4.58 -9.74 -8.87
N ASN A 52 -3.63 -8.80 -8.91
CA ASN A 52 -2.24 -9.09 -9.26
C ASN A 52 -1.60 -10.08 -8.27
N THR A 53 -1.93 -9.98 -6.99
CA THR A 53 -1.39 -10.87 -5.95
C THR A 53 -1.99 -12.27 -6.04
N GLU A 54 -3.28 -12.40 -6.35
CA GLU A 54 -3.94 -13.69 -6.63
C GLU A 54 -3.37 -14.34 -7.89
N ALA A 55 -3.21 -13.56 -8.98
CA ALA A 55 -2.62 -14.05 -10.22
C ALA A 55 -1.19 -14.56 -10.03
N ALA A 56 -0.36 -13.84 -9.28
CA ALA A 56 0.99 -14.29 -8.93
C ALA A 56 0.98 -15.58 -8.08
N GLY A 57 0.05 -15.70 -7.12
CA GLY A 57 -0.15 -16.91 -6.33
C GLY A 57 -0.51 -18.12 -7.20
N ASN A 58 -1.47 -17.97 -8.11
CA ASN A 58 -1.87 -19.03 -9.05
C ASN A 58 -0.71 -19.45 -9.96
N ALA A 59 0.08 -18.51 -10.48
CA ALA A 59 1.24 -18.83 -11.31
C ALA A 59 2.31 -19.63 -10.54
N ILE A 60 2.49 -19.37 -9.23
CA ILE A 60 3.36 -20.17 -8.37
C ILE A 60 2.81 -21.60 -8.25
N LEU A 61 1.51 -21.75 -7.99
CA LEU A 61 0.87 -23.07 -7.89
C LEU A 61 1.03 -23.89 -9.18
N GLU A 62 0.74 -23.30 -10.34
CA GLU A 62 0.93 -23.93 -11.64
C GLU A 62 2.39 -24.36 -11.88
N SER A 63 3.34 -23.52 -11.45
CA SER A 63 4.77 -23.85 -11.54
C SER A 63 5.14 -25.04 -10.65
N MET A 64 4.59 -25.12 -9.43
CA MET A 64 4.79 -26.25 -8.52
C MET A 64 4.17 -27.54 -9.06
N GLU A 65 3.00 -27.48 -9.67
CA GLU A 65 2.37 -28.62 -10.35
C GLU A 65 3.25 -29.14 -11.51
N ALA A 66 3.81 -28.24 -12.32
CA ALA A 66 4.73 -28.59 -13.40
C ALA A 66 6.03 -29.25 -12.89
N ILE A 67 6.54 -28.81 -11.74
CA ILE A 67 7.65 -29.46 -11.05
C ILE A 67 7.25 -30.87 -10.61
N GLY A 68 6.10 -31.03 -9.96
CA GLY A 68 5.59 -32.34 -9.55
C GLY A 68 5.44 -33.31 -10.73
N ALA A 69 4.90 -32.85 -11.86
CA ALA A 69 4.80 -33.64 -13.09
C ALA A 69 6.17 -34.02 -13.67
N SER A 70 7.20 -33.19 -13.48
CA SER A 70 8.57 -33.49 -13.91
C SER A 70 9.22 -34.53 -13.01
N VAL A 71 9.02 -34.43 -11.69
CA VAL A 71 9.47 -35.43 -10.70
C VAL A 71 8.80 -36.78 -10.93
N ALA A 72 7.51 -36.80 -11.27
CA ALA A 72 6.78 -38.04 -11.58
C ALA A 72 7.42 -38.86 -12.72
N LYS A 73 8.08 -38.20 -13.69
CA LYS A 73 8.80 -38.87 -14.78
C LYS A 73 10.01 -39.68 -14.30
N LEU A 74 10.52 -39.39 -13.10
CA LEU A 74 11.67 -40.06 -12.50
C LEU A 74 11.27 -41.24 -11.60
N GLN A 75 9.98 -41.46 -11.34
CA GLN A 75 9.48 -42.54 -10.46
C GLN A 75 9.80 -43.98 -10.95
N GLY A 76 10.28 -44.14 -12.19
CA GLY A 76 10.71 -45.43 -12.75
C GLY A 76 12.22 -45.66 -12.73
N VAL A 77 13.02 -44.73 -12.19
CA VAL A 77 14.47 -44.88 -12.08
C VAL A 77 14.79 -45.68 -10.81
N ASP A 78 15.34 -46.88 -10.97
CA ASP A 78 15.77 -47.76 -9.87
C ASP A 78 17.14 -47.31 -9.32
N GLU A 79 17.17 -46.10 -8.76
CA GLU A 79 18.34 -45.55 -8.09
C GLU A 79 17.90 -44.89 -6.76
N PRO A 80 18.40 -45.38 -5.59
CA PRO A 80 17.93 -44.93 -4.29
C PRO A 80 18.11 -43.44 -4.01
N THR A 81 19.18 -42.83 -4.52
CA THR A 81 19.46 -41.40 -4.38
C THR A 81 18.43 -40.56 -5.14
N VAL A 82 18.08 -40.95 -6.37
CA VAL A 82 17.04 -40.32 -7.19
C VAL A 82 15.69 -40.39 -6.48
N ALA A 83 15.34 -41.56 -5.91
CA ALA A 83 14.10 -41.71 -5.16
C ALA A 83 14.02 -40.79 -3.94
N ALA A 84 15.12 -40.67 -3.17
CA ALA A 84 15.19 -39.78 -2.02
C ALA A 84 15.01 -38.31 -2.42
N VAL A 85 15.74 -37.84 -3.44
CA VAL A 85 15.63 -36.46 -3.94
C VAL A 85 14.24 -36.16 -4.48
N CYS A 86 13.60 -37.11 -5.17
CA CYS A 86 12.23 -36.94 -5.64
C CYS A 86 11.25 -36.75 -4.47
N GLY A 87 11.43 -37.50 -3.37
CA GLY A 87 10.66 -37.34 -2.14
C GLY A 87 10.83 -35.94 -1.54
N GLU A 88 12.06 -35.45 -1.41
CA GLU A 88 12.36 -34.11 -0.88
C GLU A 88 11.70 -32.99 -1.71
N ILE A 89 11.69 -33.13 -3.04
CA ILE A 89 11.03 -32.16 -3.93
C ILE A 89 9.52 -32.20 -3.77
N VAL A 90 8.91 -33.39 -3.63
CA VAL A 90 7.47 -33.55 -3.40
C VAL A 90 7.07 -32.93 -2.06
N ASP A 91 7.83 -33.17 -0.99
CA ASP A 91 7.56 -32.57 0.32
C ASP A 91 7.69 -31.04 0.26
N SER A 92 8.70 -30.54 -0.45
CA SER A 92 8.89 -29.11 -0.64
C SER A 92 7.74 -28.47 -1.43
N THR A 93 7.25 -29.12 -2.50
CA THR A 93 6.11 -28.63 -3.29
C THR A 93 4.82 -28.65 -2.47
N ASN A 94 4.59 -29.68 -1.65
CA ASN A 94 3.45 -29.74 -0.72
C ASN A 94 3.46 -28.57 0.28
N ASN A 95 4.63 -28.23 0.84
CA ASN A 95 4.75 -27.07 1.74
C ASN A 95 4.40 -25.75 1.04
N VAL A 96 4.75 -25.60 -0.25
CA VAL A 96 4.36 -24.43 -1.04
C VAL A 96 2.85 -24.39 -1.28
N PHE A 97 2.22 -25.53 -1.62
CA PHE A 97 0.75 -25.61 -1.77
C PHE A 97 0.04 -25.17 -0.48
N GLU A 98 0.48 -25.64 0.68
CA GLU A 98 -0.10 -25.24 1.97
C GLU A 98 0.10 -23.74 2.25
N ALA A 99 1.30 -23.20 2.00
CA ALA A 99 1.57 -21.78 2.17
C ALA A 99 0.70 -20.89 1.27
N CYS A 100 0.51 -21.29 0.00
CA CYS A 100 -0.36 -20.59 -0.93
C CYS A 100 -1.84 -20.69 -0.54
N ALA A 101 -2.29 -21.79 0.07
CA ALA A 101 -3.65 -21.87 0.62
C ALA A 101 -3.88 -20.85 1.75
N PHE A 102 -2.88 -20.56 2.58
CA PHE A 102 -2.95 -19.48 3.57
C PHE A 102 -2.91 -18.08 2.95
N GLN A 103 -2.27 -17.92 1.78
CA GLN A 103 -2.29 -16.67 1.02
C GLN A 103 -3.72 -16.34 0.55
N ASP A 104 -4.50 -17.31 0.08
CA ASP A 104 -5.89 -17.09 -0.33
C ASP A 104 -6.72 -16.46 0.81
N LEU A 105 -6.61 -17.01 2.02
CA LEU A 105 -7.28 -16.43 3.20
C LEU A 105 -6.80 -15.00 3.50
N THR A 106 -5.52 -14.72 3.23
CA THR A 106 -4.96 -13.37 3.38
C THR A 106 -5.52 -12.42 2.32
N GLY A 107 -5.65 -12.85 1.06
CA GLY A 107 -6.31 -12.09 -0.01
C GLY A 107 -7.76 -11.74 0.32
N GLN A 108 -8.52 -12.71 0.84
CA GLN A 108 -9.89 -12.47 1.32
C GLN A 108 -9.96 -11.45 2.46
N ARG A 109 -9.03 -11.51 3.42
CA ARG A 109 -8.96 -10.55 4.54
C ARG A 109 -8.63 -9.14 4.03
N ILE A 110 -7.65 -9.02 3.15
CA ILE A 110 -7.29 -7.74 2.52
C ILE A 110 -8.49 -7.16 1.78
N THR A 111 -9.20 -7.96 0.99
CA THR A 111 -10.42 -7.55 0.28
C THR A 111 -11.47 -6.95 1.22
N ARG A 112 -11.67 -7.52 2.41
CA ARG A 112 -12.60 -6.96 3.42
C ARG A 112 -12.13 -5.62 3.97
N VAL A 113 -10.82 -5.47 4.22
CA VAL A 113 -10.23 -4.20 4.67
C VAL A 113 -10.39 -3.13 3.60
N VAL A 114 -10.07 -3.46 2.35
CA VAL A 114 -10.24 -2.59 1.17
C VAL A 114 -11.68 -2.08 1.07
N LYS A 115 -12.67 -2.98 1.11
CA LYS A 115 -14.09 -2.61 1.10
C LYS A 115 -14.49 -1.68 2.24
N SER A 116 -13.89 -1.83 3.41
CA SER A 116 -14.15 -0.96 4.56
C SER A 116 -13.56 0.44 4.36
N LEU A 117 -12.35 0.53 3.78
CA LEU A 117 -11.74 1.81 3.41
C LEU A 117 -12.55 2.56 2.34
N GLN A 118 -13.05 1.83 1.33
CA GLN A 118 -13.95 2.36 0.30
C GLN A 118 -15.22 2.97 0.93
N PHE A 119 -15.84 2.25 1.87
CA PHE A 119 -17.01 2.75 2.59
C PHE A 119 -16.73 4.07 3.33
N ILE A 120 -15.59 4.18 4.01
CA ILE A 120 -15.17 5.39 4.73
C ILE A 120 -14.95 6.55 3.75
N GLU A 121 -14.26 6.28 2.65
CA GLU A 121 -13.99 7.25 1.59
C GLU A 121 -15.29 7.82 0.97
N ASP A 122 -16.28 6.97 0.69
CA ASP A 122 -17.58 7.39 0.18
C ASP A 122 -18.34 8.30 1.15
N HIS A 123 -18.22 8.05 2.45
CA HIS A 123 -18.83 8.90 3.47
C HIS A 123 -18.14 10.26 3.55
N ILE A 124 -16.81 10.29 3.54
CA ILE A 124 -16.04 11.54 3.53
C ILE A 124 -16.35 12.35 2.27
N ASN A 125 -16.41 11.72 1.10
CA ASN A 125 -16.78 12.39 -0.14
C ASN A 125 -18.19 12.97 -0.10
N ARG A 126 -19.16 12.29 0.53
CA ARG A 126 -20.51 12.82 0.74
C ARG A 126 -20.51 14.03 1.67
N LEU A 127 -19.80 13.95 2.80
CA LEU A 127 -19.67 15.07 3.74
C LEU A 127 -19.00 16.30 3.08
N VAL A 128 -17.95 16.07 2.28
CA VAL A 128 -17.28 17.13 1.51
C VAL A 128 -18.25 17.80 0.52
N ARG A 129 -19.11 17.02 -0.14
CA ARG A 129 -20.13 17.56 -1.05
C ARG A 129 -21.20 18.36 -0.30
N MET A 130 -21.61 17.92 0.89
CA MET A 130 -22.63 18.59 1.71
C MET A 130 -22.15 19.95 2.24
N TRP A 131 -20.92 20.03 2.76
CA TRP A 131 -20.38 21.28 3.31
C TRP A 131 -19.82 22.25 2.27
N GLY A 132 -19.64 21.78 1.03
CA GLY A 132 -19.13 22.59 -0.07
C GLY A 132 -17.61 22.54 -0.16
N LYS A 133 -17.11 22.24 -1.37
CA LYS A 133 -15.68 22.09 -1.64
C LYS A 133 -14.90 23.38 -1.42
N GLU A 134 -15.49 24.52 -1.78
CA GLU A 134 -14.84 25.84 -1.68
C GLU A 134 -14.59 26.24 -0.22
N GLU A 135 -15.59 26.03 0.64
CA GLU A 135 -15.46 26.34 2.07
C GLU A 135 -14.44 25.42 2.76
N LEU A 136 -14.44 24.12 2.43
CA LEU A 136 -13.45 23.19 2.96
C LEU A 136 -12.04 23.45 2.40
N ALA A 137 -11.92 23.89 1.15
CA ALA A 137 -10.63 24.29 0.57
C ALA A 137 -10.08 25.55 1.25
N ARG A 138 -10.95 26.52 1.56
CA ARG A 138 -10.58 27.71 2.34
C ARG A 138 -10.11 27.31 3.73
N LEU A 139 -10.84 26.45 4.43
CA LEU A 139 -10.44 25.94 5.73
C LEU A 139 -9.11 25.16 5.66
N ALA A 140 -8.91 24.36 4.63
CA ALA A 140 -7.65 23.65 4.40
C ALA A 140 -6.47 24.62 4.21
N ALA A 141 -6.67 25.72 3.48
CA ALA A 141 -5.66 26.77 3.33
C ALA A 141 -5.38 27.52 4.64
N GLU A 142 -6.41 27.78 5.45
CA GLU A 142 -6.29 28.36 6.80
C GLU A 142 -5.57 27.42 7.79
N LEU A 143 -5.76 26.10 7.65
CA LEU A 143 -5.04 25.09 8.42
C LEU A 143 -3.61 24.88 7.93
N ALA A 144 -3.35 25.15 6.64
CA ALA A 144 -2.04 25.06 6.01
C ALA A 144 -1.14 26.29 6.25
N VAL A 145 -1.54 27.23 7.13
CA VAL A 145 -0.69 28.35 7.57
C VAL A 145 0.67 27.80 8.01
N PRO A 146 1.79 28.35 7.50
CA PRO A 146 3.02 27.62 7.36
C PRO A 146 3.64 27.32 8.72
N SER A 147 3.75 26.04 9.06
CA SER A 147 4.80 25.60 9.96
C SER A 147 6.13 26.02 9.35
N ALA A 148 6.90 26.80 10.10
CA ALA A 148 8.21 27.29 9.75
C ALA A 148 9.20 26.14 9.46
N PRO A 149 10.33 26.46 8.83
CA PRO A 149 10.76 25.93 7.54
C PRO A 149 11.05 24.43 7.55
N ASN A 150 10.90 23.84 6.37
CA ASN A 150 11.25 22.48 5.99
C ASN A 150 12.67 22.09 6.48
N LEU A 151 12.75 21.53 7.69
CA LEU A 151 13.98 20.98 8.30
C LEU A 151 14.28 19.55 7.83
N MET A 152 13.68 19.13 6.72
CA MET A 152 13.99 17.87 6.06
C MET A 152 15.02 18.09 4.96
N GLU A 153 16.16 18.69 5.32
CA GLU A 153 17.38 18.43 4.56
C GLU A 153 17.79 16.99 4.89
N GLY A 154 17.50 16.06 3.97
CA GLY A 154 18.07 14.71 4.04
C GLY A 154 19.61 14.77 4.13
N PRO A 155 20.27 13.65 4.48
CA PRO A 155 21.72 13.63 4.71
C PRO A 155 22.46 14.27 3.53
N LYS A 156 23.08 15.42 3.78
CA LYS A 156 23.81 16.18 2.75
C LYS A 156 25.00 15.35 2.28
N ARG A 157 25.25 15.39 0.96
CA ARG A 157 26.41 14.73 0.34
C ARG A 157 27.70 15.17 1.06
N PRO A 158 28.70 14.29 1.19
CA PRO A 158 29.99 14.64 1.82
C PRO A 158 30.57 15.88 1.12
N GLY A 159 30.80 16.96 1.88
CA GLY A 159 31.36 18.21 1.36
C GLY A 159 30.46 19.45 1.49
N VAL A 160 29.22 19.32 1.99
CA VAL A 160 28.36 20.48 2.32
C VAL A 160 28.17 20.58 3.84
N ALA A 161 29.27 20.80 4.56
CA ALA A 161 29.24 21.16 5.97
C ALA A 161 29.10 22.69 6.10
N ILE A 162 28.20 23.13 6.98
CA ILE A 162 28.10 24.54 7.39
C ILE A 162 29.43 24.90 8.06
N SER A 163 30.07 25.99 7.65
CA SER A 163 31.36 26.38 8.21
C SER A 163 31.19 26.94 9.63
N GLN A 164 32.21 26.83 10.48
CA GLN A 164 32.16 27.37 11.84
C GLN A 164 31.93 28.89 11.83
N ASP A 165 32.44 29.60 10.82
CA ASP A 165 32.19 31.04 10.62
C ASP A 165 30.71 31.37 10.36
N ASP A 166 29.92 30.43 9.85
CA ASP A 166 28.47 30.61 9.67
C ASP A 166 27.68 30.35 10.96
N ILE A 167 28.21 29.49 11.85
CA ILE A 167 27.64 29.25 13.18
C ILE A 167 27.85 30.47 14.07
N ASP A 168 29.04 31.07 14.02
CA ASP A 168 29.40 32.19 14.89
C ASP A 168 28.58 33.46 14.57
N LYS A 169 28.07 33.60 13.34
CA LYS A 169 27.15 34.70 12.95
C LYS A 169 25.73 34.57 13.51
N LEU A 170 25.31 33.38 13.95
CA LEU A 170 23.97 33.16 14.52
C LEU A 170 23.89 33.51 16.02
N PHE A 171 25.03 33.63 16.69
CA PHE A 171 25.11 33.86 18.14
C PHE A 171 25.78 35.20 18.52
N ALA A 172 25.87 36.14 17.57
CA ALA A 172 26.34 37.51 17.77
C ALA A 172 25.17 38.51 17.72
#